data_AF-A0A392R5N7-F1
#
_entry.id   AF-A0A392R5N7-F1
#
_cell.length_a   1.000
_cell.length_b   1.000
_cell.length_c   1.000
_cell.angle_alpha   90.00
_cell.angle_beta   90.00
_cell.angle_gamma   90.00
#
_symmetry.space_group_name_H-M   'P 1'
#
loop_
_entity.id
_entity.type
_entity.pdbx_description
1 polymer ?
#
loop_
_entity_poly.entity_id
_entity_poly.type
_entity_poly.pdbx_seq_one_letter_code
_entity_poly.pdbx_strand_id
1 'polypeptide(L)'
;ALDPKFVAKVEAGTSQPAEAPRARPLTKEDFQIVFGVERFRCPEILFSPNWIGVDQVGLDEMAGVSMRRLSCKDERLEERMTNSILVTGGSSLFPGIIERLEAGIRM
;
A
#
# COMPACT_ATOMS: atom_id res chain seq x y z
N ALA A 1 -19.15 -2.96 14.50
CA ALA A 1 -20.41 -2.24 14.72
C ALA A 1 -20.16 -1.19 15.80
N LEU A 2 -20.48 0.09 15.55
CA LEU A 2 -20.31 1.19 16.50
C LEU A 2 -21.43 1.15 17.54
N ASP A 3 -21.09 1.41 18.81
CA ASP A 3 -22.00 1.34 19.95
C ASP A 3 -23.10 2.43 19.84
N PRO A 4 -24.40 2.06 19.85
CA PRO A 4 -25.52 2.99 19.75
C PRO A 4 -25.68 3.95 20.95
N LYS A 5 -24.87 3.84 22.00
CA LYS A 5 -24.93 4.72 23.18
C LYS A 5 -23.75 5.68 23.31
N PHE A 6 -22.87 5.76 22.32
CA PHE A 6 -21.75 6.70 22.38
C PHE A 6 -22.23 8.15 22.29
N VAL A 7 -22.11 8.90 23.39
CA VAL A 7 -22.32 10.35 23.44
C VAL A 7 -20.96 11.01 23.67
N ALA A 8 -20.46 11.74 22.67
CA ALA A 8 -19.23 12.50 22.79
C ALA A 8 -19.43 13.63 23.80
N LYS A 9 -18.71 13.56 24.93
CA LYS A 9 -18.71 14.60 25.94
C LYS A 9 -17.84 15.75 25.44
N VAL A 10 -18.48 16.84 24.99
CA VAL A 10 -17.78 18.06 24.58
C VAL A 10 -17.25 18.75 25.84
N GLU A 11 -15.94 18.71 26.06
CA GLU A 11 -15.30 19.53 27.09
C GLU A 11 -15.29 21.00 26.65
N ALA A 12 -15.84 21.85 27.51
CA ALA A 12 -15.96 23.28 27.29
C ALA A 12 -14.58 23.96 27.42
N GLY A 13 -13.83 23.99 26.33
CA GLY A 13 -12.66 24.86 26.13
C GLY A 13 -13.00 26.00 25.19
N THR A 14 -12.99 27.23 25.71
CA THR A 14 -13.00 28.55 25.03
C THR A 14 -13.92 28.70 23.79
N SER A 15 -15.09 29.29 24.02
CA SER A 15 -16.05 29.68 22.98
C SER A 15 -15.50 30.75 22.03
N GLN A 16 -14.91 30.34 20.91
CA GLN A 16 -15.09 31.11 19.68
C GLN A 16 -16.48 30.79 19.14
N PRO A 17 -17.30 31.79 18.75
CA PRO A 17 -18.56 31.49 18.11
C PRO A 17 -18.26 30.75 16.82
N ALA A 18 -18.58 29.45 16.79
CA ALA A 18 -18.61 28.66 15.57
C ALA A 18 -19.68 29.29 14.69
N GLU A 19 -19.24 30.14 13.77
CA GLU A 19 -20.07 30.78 12.78
C GLU A 19 -20.86 29.69 12.04
N ALA A 20 -22.19 29.80 12.05
CA ALA A 20 -23.06 28.87 11.33
C ALA A 20 -22.55 28.73 9.89
N PRO A 21 -22.44 27.51 9.31
CA PRO A 21 -21.89 27.34 7.98
C PRO A 21 -22.70 28.18 7.00
N ARG A 22 -22.17 29.35 6.62
CA ARG A 22 -22.80 30.20 5.62
C ARG A 22 -22.82 29.38 4.34
N ALA A 23 -24.00 29.19 3.75
CA ALA A 23 -24.15 28.54 2.46
C ALA A 23 -23.42 29.40 1.42
N ARG A 24 -22.13 29.14 1.24
CA ARG A 24 -21.31 29.76 0.19
C ARG A 24 -21.48 28.95 -1.09
N PRO A 25 -21.47 29.59 -2.26
CA PRO A 25 -21.42 28.87 -3.53
C PRO A 25 -20.24 27.90 -3.52
N LEU A 26 -20.48 26.67 -3.98
CA LEU A 26 -19.40 25.70 -4.16
C LEU A 26 -18.44 26.23 -5.23
N THR A 27 -17.16 26.11 -4.91
CA THR A 27 -16.05 26.57 -5.72
C THR A 27 -15.37 25.37 -6.38
N LYS A 28 -14.49 25.60 -7.36
CA LYS A 28 -13.78 24.51 -8.05
C LYS A 28 -12.94 23.69 -7.08
N GLU A 29 -12.44 24.33 -6.03
CA GLU A 29 -11.61 23.77 -4.97
C GLU A 29 -12.36 22.70 -4.17
N ASP A 30 -13.68 22.87 -3.98
CA ASP A 30 -14.52 21.92 -3.25
C ASP A 30 -14.70 20.57 -4.01
N PHE A 31 -14.31 20.52 -5.29
CA PHE A 31 -14.37 19.34 -6.15
C PHE A 31 -12.98 18.75 -6.46
N GLN A 32 -11.94 19.10 -5.69
CA GLN A 32 -10.60 18.56 -5.87
C GLN A 32 -10.33 17.43 -4.87
N ILE A 33 -9.79 16.31 -5.37
CA ILE A 33 -9.24 15.23 -4.54
C ILE A 33 -7.73 15.25 -4.72
N VAL A 34 -7.01 15.48 -3.62
CA VAL A 34 -5.55 15.47 -3.61
C VAL A 34 -5.08 14.10 -3.15
N PHE A 35 -4.21 13.49 -3.95
CA PHE A 35 -3.53 12.25 -3.58
C PHE A 35 -2.14 12.56 -3.03
N GLY A 36 -1.88 12.15 -1.80
CA GLY A 36 -0.59 12.20 -1.15
C GLY A 36 0.06 10.82 -1.13
N VAL A 37 0.14 10.25 0.07
CA VAL A 37 0.83 8.97 0.33
C VAL A 37 0.13 7.76 -0.28
N GLU A 38 -1.15 7.89 -0.63
CA GLU A 38 -1.97 6.84 -1.23
C GLU A 38 -1.35 6.31 -2.52
N ARG A 39 -0.63 7.17 -3.25
CA ARG A 39 0.10 6.84 -4.49
C ARG A 39 1.15 5.77 -4.29
N PHE A 40 1.69 5.64 -3.08
CA PHE A 40 2.71 4.64 -2.72
C PHE A 40 2.11 3.53 -1.85
N ARG A 41 1.17 3.87 -0.96
CA ARG A 41 0.53 2.88 -0.08
C ARG A 41 -0.31 1.86 -0.85
N CYS A 42 -1.05 2.28 -1.88
CA CYS A 42 -1.84 1.35 -2.68
C CYS A 42 -0.99 0.25 -3.36
N PRO A 43 0.06 0.57 -4.14
CA PRO A 43 0.88 -0.46 -4.76
C PRO A 43 1.70 -1.27 -3.74
N GLU A 44 2.08 -0.70 -2.60
CA GLU A 44 2.84 -1.42 -1.56
C GLU A 44 2.07 -2.60 -0.96
N ILE A 45 0.73 -2.65 -1.08
CA ILE A 45 -0.07 -3.80 -0.63
C ILE A 45 0.35 -5.10 -1.33
N LEU A 46 0.94 -5.04 -2.52
CA LEU A 46 1.49 -6.21 -3.22
C LEU A 46 2.69 -6.83 -2.49
N PHE A 47 3.41 -6.02 -1.71
CA PHE A 47 4.57 -6.43 -0.91
C PHE A 47 4.23 -6.54 0.58
N SER A 48 3.19 -5.83 1.05
CA SER A 48 2.70 -5.84 2.42
C SER A 48 1.18 -6.08 2.50
N PRO A 49 0.70 -7.31 2.19
CA PRO A 49 -0.75 -7.61 2.19
C PRO A 49 -1.41 -7.45 3.57
N ASN A 50 -0.63 -7.60 4.64
CA ASN A 50 -1.10 -7.46 6.02
C ASN A 50 -1.70 -6.07 6.32
N TRP A 51 -1.35 -5.02 5.57
CA TRP A 51 -1.91 -3.68 5.77
C TRP A 51 -3.42 -3.60 5.52
N ILE A 52 -3.96 -4.53 4.75
CA ILE A 52 -5.40 -4.67 4.50
C ILE A 52 -6.00 -5.90 5.21
N GLY A 53 -5.27 -6.50 6.15
CA GLY A 53 -5.71 -7.69 6.90
C GLY A 53 -5.70 -8.98 6.07
N VAL A 54 -4.96 -9.01 4.96
CA VAL A 54 -4.75 -10.24 4.20
C VAL A 54 -3.54 -10.97 4.75
N ASP A 55 -3.77 -12.17 5.30
CA ASP A 55 -2.73 -13.03 5.86
C ASP A 55 -2.00 -13.82 4.75
N GLN A 56 -1.24 -13.10 3.94
CA GLN A 56 -0.38 -13.64 2.89
C GLN A 56 0.95 -12.90 2.88
N VAL A 57 1.98 -13.58 2.37
CA VAL A 57 3.31 -13.00 2.17
C VAL A 57 3.33 -12.05 0.97
N GLY A 58 4.27 -11.12 0.98
CA GLY A 58 4.52 -10.21 -0.13
C GLY A 58 5.02 -10.92 -1.39
N LEU A 59 4.92 -10.24 -2.53
CA LEU A 59 5.38 -10.77 -3.82
C LEU A 59 6.89 -11.09 -3.83
N ASP A 60 7.70 -10.23 -3.23
CA ASP A 60 9.15 -10.39 -3.09
C ASP A 60 9.51 -11.61 -2.25
N GLU A 61 8.90 -11.74 -1.07
CA GLU A 61 9.11 -12.89 -0.19
C GLU A 61 8.65 -14.20 -0.85
N MET A 62 7.48 -14.19 -1.48
CA MET A 62 6.94 -15.34 -2.18
C MET A 62 7.83 -15.79 -3.33
N ALA A 63 8.39 -14.84 -4.10
CA ALA A 63 9.37 -15.13 -5.14
C ALA A 63 10.64 -15.76 -4.54
N GLY A 64 11.19 -15.17 -3.48
CA GLY A 64 12.37 -15.70 -2.79
C GLY A 64 12.18 -17.11 -2.23
N VAL A 65 11.06 -17.38 -1.56
CA VAL A 65 10.72 -18.73 -1.05
C VAL A 65 10.57 -19.72 -2.20
N SER A 66 9.93 -19.33 -3.30
CA SER A 66 9.76 -20.18 -4.48
C SER A 66 11.09 -20.56 -5.10
N MET A 67 12.00 -19.59 -5.27
CA MET A 67 13.34 -19.82 -5.81
C MET A 67 14.17 -20.74 -4.91
N ARG A 68 14.17 -20.50 -3.59
CA ARG A 68 14.89 -21.37 -2.64
C ARG A 68 14.39 -22.81 -2.66
N ARG A 69 13.07 -23.02 -2.77
CA ARG A 69 12.48 -24.37 -2.84
C ARG A 69 12.84 -25.11 -4.13
N LEU A 70 12.98 -24.40 -5.25
CA LEU A 70 13.40 -24.98 -6.52
C LEU A 70 14.91 -25.25 -6.57
N SER A 71 15.69 -24.43 -5.87
CA SER A 71 17.15 -24.43 -5.93
C SER A 71 17.83 -25.37 -4.93
N CYS A 72 17.08 -26.13 -4.11
CA CYS A 72 17.62 -27.11 -3.15
C CYS A 72 18.56 -28.20 -3.75
N LYS A 73 18.85 -28.18 -5.06
CA LYS A 73 19.67 -29.17 -5.76
C LYS A 73 20.85 -28.59 -6.55
N ASP A 74 20.88 -27.28 -6.87
CA ASP A 74 21.93 -26.68 -7.68
C ASP A 74 21.98 -25.15 -7.51
N GLU A 75 23.05 -24.62 -6.90
CA GLU A 75 23.28 -23.18 -6.73
C GLU A 75 23.35 -22.43 -8.08
N ARG A 76 23.84 -23.09 -9.15
CA ARG A 76 23.90 -22.49 -10.49
C ARG A 76 22.51 -22.28 -11.08
N LEU A 77 21.54 -23.08 -10.67
CA LEU A 77 20.15 -22.89 -11.09
C LEU A 77 19.56 -21.62 -10.46
N GLU A 78 19.84 -21.39 -9.17
CA GLU A 78 19.40 -20.19 -8.46
C GLU A 78 19.92 -18.92 -9.12
N GLU A 79 21.22 -18.88 -9.42
CA GLU A 79 21.87 -17.74 -10.09
C GLU A 79 21.26 -17.51 -11.49
N ARG A 80 21.00 -18.56 -12.25
CA ARG A 80 20.39 -18.44 -13.58
C ARG A 80 18.96 -17.93 -13.52
N MET A 81 18.18 -18.37 -12.53
CA MET A 81 16.78 -17.93 -12.37
C MET A 81 16.70 -16.47 -11.91
N THR A 82 17.52 -16.09 -10.91
CA THR A 82 17.57 -14.72 -10.39
C THR A 82 18.08 -13.72 -11.43
N ASN A 83 18.98 -14.13 -12.32
CA ASN A 83 19.44 -13.31 -13.45
C ASN A 83 18.43 -13.15 -14.60
N SER A 84 17.33 -13.91 -14.59
CA SER A 84 16.36 -13.95 -15.69
C SER A 84 14.91 -13.88 -15.20
N ILE A 85 14.56 -12.77 -14.55
CA ILE A 85 13.19 -12.51 -14.08
C ILE A 85 12.47 -11.60 -15.08
N LEU A 86 11.36 -12.10 -15.63
CA LEU A 86 10.44 -11.31 -16.46
C LEU A 86 9.20 -10.96 -15.64
N VAL A 87 8.91 -9.66 -15.51
CA VAL A 87 7.69 -9.17 -14.84
C VAL A 87 6.65 -8.79 -15.89
N THR A 88 5.47 -9.38 -15.80
CA THR A 88 4.37 -9.18 -16.77
C THR A 88 3.06 -8.81 -16.08
N GLY A 89 2.13 -8.19 -16.81
CA GLY A 89 0.79 -7.82 -16.33
C GLY A 89 0.62 -6.32 -16.14
N GLY A 90 -0.61 -5.85 -15.92
CA GLY A 90 -0.88 -4.40 -15.78
C GLY A 90 -0.19 -3.74 -14.59
N SER A 91 -0.08 -4.46 -13.46
CA SER A 91 0.57 -3.96 -12.24
C SER A 91 2.07 -3.74 -12.41
N SER A 92 2.72 -4.32 -13.43
CA SER A 92 4.15 -4.08 -13.67
C SER A 92 4.45 -2.67 -14.18
N LEU A 93 3.40 -1.91 -14.57
CA LEU A 93 3.50 -0.54 -15.04
C LEU A 93 3.59 0.49 -13.90
N PHE A 94 3.49 0.06 -12.63
CA PHE A 94 3.69 0.96 -11.51
C PHE A 94 5.15 1.47 -11.49
N PRO A 95 5.38 2.79 -11.43
CA PRO A 95 6.74 3.33 -11.37
C PRO A 95 7.50 2.80 -10.15
N GLY A 96 8.72 2.31 -10.35
CA GLY A 96 9.57 1.82 -9.27
C GLY A 96 9.30 0.38 -8.82
N ILE A 97 8.35 -0.34 -9.43
CA ILE A 97 7.96 -1.68 -8.96
C ILE A 97 9.01 -2.74 -9.22
N ILE A 98 9.77 -2.61 -10.32
CA ILE A 98 10.84 -3.55 -10.67
C ILE A 98 11.98 -3.41 -9.67
N GLU A 99 12.38 -2.18 -9.37
CA GLU A 99 13.42 -1.85 -8.40
C GLU A 99 13.01 -2.30 -6.99
N ARG A 100 11.74 -2.11 -6.62
CA ARG A 100 11.20 -2.57 -5.34
C ARG A 100 11.20 -4.10 -5.22
N LEU A 101 10.84 -4.81 -6.28
CA LEU A 101 10.84 -6.27 -6.32
C LEU A 101 12.27 -6.83 -6.29
N GLU A 102 13.18 -6.26 -7.08
CA GLU A 102 14.59 -6.64 -7.10
C GLU A 102 15.23 -6.46 -5.74
N ALA A 103 14.99 -5.32 -5.07
CA ALA A 103 15.49 -5.07 -3.73
C ALA A 103 15.01 -6.11 -2.71
N GLY A 104 13.74 -6.54 -2.79
CA GLY A 104 13.20 -7.55 -1.88
C GLY A 104 13.69 -8.98 -2.16
N ILE A 105 13.99 -9.30 -3.42
CA ILE A 105 14.54 -10.61 -3.82
C ILE A 105 16.01 -10.75 -3.45
N ARG A 106 16.79 -9.66 -3.56
CA ARG A 106 18.24 -9.65 -3.25
C ARG A 106 18.55 -9.58 -1.76
N MET A 107 17.56 -9.30 -0.91
CA MET A 107 17.70 -9.17 0.54
C MET A 107 17.72 -10.56 1.22
#